data_AF-A0AAD7RGP7-F1
#
_entry.id   AF-A0AAD7RGP7-F1
#
_cell.length_a   1.000
_cell.length_b   1.000
_cell.length_c   1.000
_cell.angle_alpha   90.00
_cell.angle_beta   90.00
_cell.angle_gamma   90.00
#
_symmetry.space_group_name_H-M   'P 1'
#
loop_
_entity.id
_entity.type
_entity.pdbx_description
1 polymer ?
#
loop_
_entity_poly.entity_id
_entity_poly.type
_entity_poly.pdbx_seq_one_letter_code
_entity_poly.pdbx_strand_id
1 'polypeptide(L)'
;MNVEAVLKQKRLRTTKRQFSYESPDEQVGDALKKMEMSFFNVVVDVSIGSLQERFQALDEAQGNFGALINFPDLPDDELTKQCEALSNTLSCGGQSALDGMELALEMQSFPHLPKAKMTTLELLAFLQEKKLKEVYPNMAECIEVFRPNQDRMRRRRGLVRRVRYLLEKDV
;
A
#
# COMPACT_ATOMS: atom_id res chain seq x y z
N MET A 1 26.81 28.14 5.80
CA MET A 1 25.82 29.23 5.67
C MET A 1 24.62 28.84 6.55
N ASN A 2 24.65 29.16 7.84
CA ASN A 2 23.52 28.98 8.75
C ASN A 2 22.80 30.32 8.80
N VAL A 3 21.83 30.52 7.90
CA VAL A 3 20.95 31.69 7.94
C VAL A 3 19.68 31.24 8.63
N GLU A 4 19.40 31.77 9.81
CA GLU A 4 18.12 31.52 10.49
C GLU A 4 16.99 32.05 9.62
N ALA A 5 16.07 31.16 9.23
CA ALA A 5 14.95 31.51 8.37
C ALA A 5 13.92 32.30 9.19
N VAL A 6 14.06 33.64 9.23
CA VAL A 6 13.10 34.52 9.89
C VAL A 6 12.03 34.96 8.89
N LEU A 7 10.80 34.49 9.09
CA LEU A 7 9.65 34.95 8.30
C LEU A 7 9.28 36.38 8.70
N LYS A 8 9.34 37.32 7.76
CA LYS A 8 8.94 38.71 8.01
C LYS A 8 7.44 38.78 8.23
N GLN A 9 7.03 39.15 9.45
CA GLN A 9 5.63 39.34 9.81
C GLN A 9 5.03 40.52 9.04
N LYS A 10 3.97 40.25 8.26
CA LYS A 10 3.27 41.29 7.49
C LYS A 10 2.41 42.12 8.44
N ARG A 11 2.61 43.44 8.45
CA ARG A 11 1.78 44.37 9.23
C ARG A 11 0.32 44.29 8.77
N LEU A 12 -0.58 43.89 9.67
CA LEU A 12 -2.02 43.87 9.38
C LEU A 12 -2.53 45.32 9.29
N ARG A 13 -3.23 45.65 8.20
CA ARG A 13 -3.85 46.96 8.01
C ARG A 13 -5.27 46.90 8.54
N THR A 14 -5.56 47.66 9.59
CA THR A 14 -6.94 47.86 10.08
C THR A 14 -7.57 49.05 9.38
N THR A 15 -8.78 48.87 8.86
CA THR A 15 -9.62 49.95 8.33
C THR A 15 -10.79 50.18 9.29
N LYS A 16 -11.10 51.45 9.58
CA LYS A 16 -12.22 51.80 10.46
C LYS A 16 -13.53 51.43 9.75
N ARG A 17 -14.30 50.48 10.32
CA ARG A 17 -15.63 50.11 9.83
C ARG A 17 -16.69 51.02 10.45
N GLN A 18 -17.73 51.36 9.69
CA GLN A 18 -18.83 52.22 10.14
C GLN A 18 -19.84 51.50 11.03
N PHE A 19 -19.85 50.16 11.01
CA PHE A 19 -20.78 49.32 11.76
C PHE A 19 -20.02 48.23 12.54
N SER A 20 -20.42 48.00 13.79
CA SER A 20 -19.75 47.11 14.76
C SER A 20 -20.55 45.84 15.09
N TYR A 21 -21.54 45.49 14.28
CA TYR A 21 -22.43 44.35 14.55
C TYR A 21 -21.77 42.99 14.33
N GLU A 22 -20.67 42.94 13.58
CA GLU A 22 -19.89 41.72 13.32
C GLU A 22 -18.49 41.87 13.95
N SER A 23 -18.08 40.89 14.75
CA SER A 23 -16.67 40.77 15.15
C SER A 23 -15.84 40.50 13.90
N PRO A 24 -14.71 41.21 13.67
CA PRO A 24 -13.82 40.85 12.57
C PRO A 24 -13.30 39.44 12.78
N ASP A 25 -13.30 38.61 11.73
CA ASP A 25 -12.54 37.36 11.73
C ASP A 25 -11.11 37.68 12.17
N GLU A 26 -10.66 37.06 13.26
CA GLU A 26 -9.30 37.25 13.78
C GLU A 26 -8.32 36.79 12.71
N GLN A 27 -7.74 37.75 11.99
CA GLN A 27 -6.65 37.47 11.08
C GLN A 27 -5.49 36.94 11.91
N VAL A 28 -5.06 35.71 11.66
CA VAL A 28 -3.86 35.11 12.26
C VAL A 28 -2.69 36.05 11.96
N GLY A 29 -2.35 36.90 12.94
CA GLY A 29 -1.33 37.93 12.78
C GLY A 29 0.08 37.36 12.75
N ASP A 30 0.24 36.11 13.20
CA ASP A 30 1.50 35.40 13.19
C ASP A 30 1.70 34.69 11.85
N ALA A 31 2.73 35.13 11.10
CA ALA A 31 3.08 34.57 9.81
C ALA A 31 3.49 33.10 9.89
N LEU A 32 4.07 32.68 11.03
CA LEU A 32 4.45 31.27 11.26
C LEU A 32 3.21 30.40 11.43
N LYS A 33 2.28 30.79 12.30
CA LYS A 33 1.00 30.08 12.47
C LYS A 33 0.20 30.00 11.17
N LYS A 34 0.23 31.08 10.37
CA LYS A 34 -0.41 31.08 9.06
C LYS A 34 0.23 30.05 8.13
N MET A 35 1.57 30.01 8.05
CA MET A 35 2.29 29.03 7.23
C MET A 35 2.05 27.59 7.72
N GLU A 36 2.06 27.38 9.03
CA GLU A 36 1.76 26.11 9.67
C GLU A 36 0.38 25.60 9.24
N MET A 37 -0.67 26.42 9.43
CA MET A 37 -2.04 26.05 9.08
C MET A 37 -2.26 25.91 7.56
N SER A 38 -1.74 26.85 6.75
CA SER A 38 -2.05 26.88 5.31
C SER A 38 -1.22 25.92 4.47
N PHE A 39 -0.06 25.51 4.97
CA PHE A 39 0.88 24.68 4.22
C PHE A 39 1.20 23.38 4.95
N PHE A 40 1.79 23.44 6.15
CA PHE A 40 2.23 22.22 6.83
C PHE A 40 1.07 21.30 7.19
N ASN A 41 0.01 21.82 7.80
CA ASN A 41 -1.15 21.01 8.16
C ASN A 41 -1.81 20.41 6.91
N VAL A 42 -1.96 21.21 5.85
CA VAL A 42 -2.49 20.73 4.56
C VAL A 42 -1.65 19.58 3.99
N VAL A 43 -0.32 19.73 3.97
CA VAL A 43 0.59 18.68 3.48
C VAL A 43 0.51 17.44 4.35
N VAL A 44 0.45 17.59 5.67
CA VAL A 44 0.34 16.47 6.62
C VAL A 44 -0.99 15.75 6.45
N ASP A 45 -2.10 16.47 6.38
CA ASP A 45 -3.44 15.90 6.20
C ASP A 45 -3.55 15.13 4.88
N VAL A 46 -3.07 15.72 3.78
CA VAL A 46 -3.00 15.05 2.47
C VAL A 46 -2.10 13.83 2.52
N SER A 47 -0.98 13.90 3.24
CA SER A 47 -0.06 12.77 3.40
C SER A 47 -0.70 11.64 4.20
N ILE A 48 -1.41 11.96 5.29
CA ILE A 48 -2.14 10.99 6.11
C ILE A 48 -3.22 10.31 5.28
N GLY A 49 -4.06 11.08 4.57
CA GLY A 49 -5.09 10.52 3.70
C GLY A 49 -4.50 9.61 2.63
N SER A 50 -3.44 10.06 1.94
CA SER A 50 -2.76 9.26 0.92
C SER A 50 -2.13 7.98 1.48
N LEU A 51 -1.62 8.01 2.72
CA LEU A 51 -1.10 6.81 3.37
C LEU A 51 -2.22 5.84 3.78
N GLN A 52 -3.34 6.35 4.31
CA GLN A 52 -4.49 5.53 4.68
C GLN A 52 -5.09 4.81 3.46
N GLU A 53 -5.34 5.52 2.37
CA GLU A 53 -5.81 4.92 1.10
C GLU A 53 -4.86 3.81 0.62
N ARG A 54 -3.55 4.03 0.77
CA ARG A 54 -2.55 3.04 0.41
C ARG A 54 -2.57 1.83 1.33
N PHE A 55 -2.71 2.00 2.64
CA PHE A 55 -2.83 0.86 3.56
C PHE A 55 -4.08 0.04 3.29
N GLN A 56 -5.20 0.69 2.99
CA GLN A 56 -6.42 -0.02 2.62
C GLN A 56 -6.24 -0.84 1.34
N ALA A 57 -5.65 -0.25 0.29
CA ALA A 57 -5.35 -0.98 -0.95
C ALA A 57 -4.33 -2.12 -0.73
N LEU A 58 -3.43 -2.00 0.26
CA LEU A 58 -2.53 -3.08 0.67
C LEU A 58 -3.28 -4.23 1.31
N ASP A 59 -4.19 -3.93 2.23
CA ASP A 59 -4.97 -4.92 2.96
C ASP A 59 -5.92 -5.66 2.01
N GLU A 60 -6.56 -4.95 1.07
CA GLU A 60 -7.38 -5.55 0.01
C GLU A 60 -6.56 -6.48 -0.89
N ALA A 61 -5.38 -6.04 -1.33
CA ALA A 61 -4.47 -6.88 -2.11
C ALA A 61 -3.99 -8.11 -1.31
N GLN A 62 -3.70 -7.93 -0.01
CA GLN A 62 -3.33 -9.04 0.86
C GLN A 62 -4.48 -10.04 1.04
N GLY A 63 -5.72 -9.57 1.17
CA GLY A 63 -6.90 -10.42 1.22
C GLY A 63 -7.06 -11.26 -0.05
N ASN A 64 -6.96 -10.61 -1.21
CA ASN A 64 -7.14 -11.28 -2.50
C ASN A 64 -6.06 -12.33 -2.79
N PHE A 65 -4.79 -12.02 -2.51
CA PHE A 65 -3.67 -12.94 -2.71
C PHE A 65 -3.32 -13.77 -1.46
N GLY A 66 -4.17 -13.74 -0.42
CA GLY A 66 -3.93 -14.41 0.85
C GLY A 66 -3.83 -15.93 0.71
N ALA A 67 -4.58 -16.52 -0.23
CA ALA A 67 -4.54 -17.93 -0.56
C ALA A 67 -3.11 -18.40 -0.88
N LEU A 68 -2.34 -17.65 -1.68
CA LEU A 68 -0.96 -18.01 -2.06
C LEU A 68 0.01 -18.09 -0.88
N ILE A 69 -0.31 -17.42 0.22
CA ILE A 69 0.54 -17.35 1.41
C ILE A 69 0.09 -18.37 2.45
N ASN A 70 -1.23 -18.58 2.56
CA ASN A 70 -1.84 -19.34 3.65
C ASN A 70 -2.38 -20.70 3.22
N PHE A 71 -2.24 -21.12 1.94
CA PHE A 71 -2.75 -22.40 1.46
C PHE A 71 -2.35 -23.64 2.26
N PRO A 72 -1.15 -23.77 2.88
CA PRO A 72 -0.86 -24.96 3.69
C PRO A 72 -1.66 -25.01 5.01
N ASP A 73 -2.19 -23.88 5.48
CA ASP A 73 -2.92 -23.76 6.75
C ASP A 73 -4.45 -23.68 6.54
N LEU A 74 -4.93 -23.62 5.29
CA LEU A 74 -6.34 -23.43 4.94
C LEU A 74 -7.05 -24.77 4.67
N PRO A 75 -8.32 -24.93 5.08
CA PRO A 75 -9.13 -26.08 4.69
C PRO A 75 -9.51 -26.01 3.21
N ASP A 76 -9.68 -27.18 2.57
CA ASP A 76 -9.94 -27.31 1.14
C ASP A 76 -11.14 -26.47 0.64
N ASP A 77 -12.23 -26.44 1.41
CA ASP A 77 -13.44 -25.67 1.10
C ASP A 77 -13.22 -24.15 1.12
N GLU A 78 -12.27 -23.67 1.93
CA GLU A 78 -11.95 -22.25 2.02
C GLU A 78 -10.90 -21.86 0.97
N LEU A 79 -9.95 -22.76 0.71
CA LEU A 79 -8.95 -22.58 -0.33
C LEU A 79 -9.58 -22.43 -1.72
N THR A 80 -10.53 -23.31 -2.05
CA THR A 80 -11.27 -23.26 -3.33
C THR A 80 -12.01 -21.94 -3.50
N LYS A 81 -12.74 -21.49 -2.49
CA LYS A 81 -13.43 -20.18 -2.50
C LYS A 81 -12.46 -19.01 -2.69
N GLN A 82 -11.32 -19.03 -2.01
CA GLN A 82 -10.33 -17.96 -2.15
C GLN A 82 -9.66 -17.97 -3.53
N CYS A 83 -9.41 -19.14 -4.12
CA CYS A 83 -8.87 -19.26 -5.48
C CYS A 83 -9.87 -18.79 -6.55
N GLU A 84 -11.17 -19.11 -6.39
CA GLU A 84 -12.24 -18.58 -7.25
C GLU A 84 -12.35 -17.06 -7.13
N ALA A 85 -12.34 -16.52 -5.91
CA ALA A 85 -12.36 -15.08 -5.68
C ALA A 85 -11.15 -14.39 -6.33
N LEU A 86 -9.96 -14.99 -6.22
CA LEU A 86 -8.75 -14.48 -6.85
C LEU A 86 -8.85 -14.52 -8.39
N SER A 87 -9.32 -15.61 -8.98
CA SER A 87 -9.54 -15.70 -10.44
C SER A 87 -10.50 -14.62 -10.93
N ASN A 88 -11.62 -14.42 -10.22
CA ASN A 88 -12.59 -13.37 -10.53
C ASN A 88 -11.99 -11.96 -10.43
N THR A 89 -11.16 -11.71 -9.40
CA THR A 89 -10.48 -10.43 -9.19
C THR A 89 -9.46 -10.14 -10.30
N LEU A 90 -8.85 -11.18 -10.85
CA LEU A 90 -7.88 -11.10 -11.94
C LEU A 90 -8.54 -11.16 -13.33
N SER A 91 -9.85 -11.45 -13.40
CA SER A 91 -10.58 -11.45 -14.65
C SER A 91 -10.76 -10.02 -15.17
N CYS A 92 -10.50 -9.81 -16.46
CA CYS A 92 -10.72 -8.53 -17.11
C CYS A 92 -11.58 -8.75 -18.36
N GLY A 93 -12.80 -8.23 -18.37
CA GLY A 93 -13.71 -8.36 -19.51
C GLY A 93 -14.23 -9.78 -19.75
N GLY A 94 -14.33 -10.61 -18.71
CA GLY A 94 -14.88 -11.97 -18.80
C GLY A 94 -13.90 -13.04 -19.27
N GLN A 95 -12.64 -12.69 -19.52
CA GLN A 95 -11.55 -13.65 -19.67
C GLN A 95 -10.65 -13.61 -18.44
N SER A 96 -10.55 -14.74 -17.74
CA SER A 96 -9.56 -14.94 -16.68
C SER A 96 -8.35 -15.65 -17.27
N ALA A 97 -7.15 -15.16 -16.97
CA ALA A 97 -5.91 -15.84 -17.33
C ALA A 97 -5.65 -17.09 -16.46
N LEU A 98 -6.47 -17.28 -15.41
CA LEU A 98 -6.32 -18.30 -14.38
C LEU A 98 -7.66 -18.97 -14.15
N ASP A 99 -7.66 -20.30 -14.07
CA ASP A 99 -8.79 -21.07 -13.57
C ASP A 99 -8.65 -21.23 -12.04
N GLY A 100 -9.62 -20.70 -11.29
CA GLY A 100 -9.62 -20.78 -9.84
C GLY A 100 -9.75 -22.21 -9.30
N MET A 101 -10.44 -23.09 -10.04
CA MET A 101 -10.61 -24.49 -9.65
C MET A 101 -9.33 -25.29 -9.87
N GLU A 102 -8.67 -25.11 -11.01
CA GLU A 102 -7.37 -25.74 -11.28
C GLU A 102 -6.30 -25.24 -10.32
N LEU A 103 -6.28 -23.93 -10.01
CA LEU A 103 -5.37 -23.35 -9.02
C LEU A 103 -5.53 -24.01 -7.64
N ALA A 104 -6.76 -24.23 -7.19
CA ALA A 104 -7.01 -24.87 -5.90
C ALA A 104 -6.52 -26.33 -5.89
N LEU A 105 -6.76 -27.08 -6.97
CA LEU A 105 -6.27 -28.45 -7.12
C LEU A 105 -4.73 -28.53 -7.14
N GLU A 106 -4.08 -27.59 -7.84
CA GLU A 106 -2.62 -27.46 -7.85
C GLU A 106 -2.06 -27.16 -6.45
N MET A 107 -2.74 -26.32 -5.67
CA MET A 107 -2.35 -26.02 -4.29
C MET A 107 -2.55 -27.19 -3.33
N GLN A 108 -3.65 -27.95 -3.46
CA GLN A 108 -3.91 -29.13 -2.65
C GLN A 108 -2.94 -30.27 -2.94
N SER A 109 -2.56 -30.43 -4.21
CA SER A 109 -1.58 -31.43 -4.64
C SER A 109 -0.12 -30.99 -4.44
N PHE A 110 0.09 -29.81 -3.85
CA PHE A 110 1.42 -29.27 -3.63
C PHE A 110 2.14 -30.03 -2.50
N PRO A 111 3.38 -30.52 -2.72
CA PRO A 111 4.11 -31.27 -1.71
C PRO A 111 4.45 -30.38 -0.51
N HIS A 112 4.63 -31.00 0.67
CA HIS A 112 4.99 -30.30 1.89
C HIS A 112 6.19 -29.36 1.68
N LEU A 113 5.96 -28.07 1.96
CA LEU A 113 6.97 -27.04 1.81
C LEU A 113 8.14 -27.29 2.78
N PRO A 114 9.40 -27.12 2.33
CA PRO A 114 10.56 -27.33 3.20
C PRO A 114 10.69 -26.29 4.32
N LYS A 115 9.94 -25.18 4.27
CA LYS A 115 9.80 -24.21 5.36
C LYS A 115 8.31 -24.05 5.71
N ALA A 116 7.99 -24.03 7.00
CA ALA A 116 6.62 -23.91 7.51
C ALA A 116 5.86 -22.67 6.98
N LYS A 117 6.57 -21.57 6.67
CA LYS A 117 6.01 -20.40 5.99
C LYS A 117 7.03 -19.87 4.98
N MET A 118 6.80 -20.12 3.70
CA MET A 118 7.56 -19.47 2.64
C MET A 118 6.85 -18.23 2.15
N THR A 119 7.63 -17.19 1.85
CA THR A 119 7.10 -16.05 1.12
C THR A 119 6.79 -16.46 -0.32
N THR A 120 5.82 -15.82 -0.96
CA THR A 120 5.46 -16.04 -2.38
C THR A 120 6.66 -15.94 -3.34
N LEU A 121 7.65 -15.10 -3.02
CA LEU A 121 8.90 -15.01 -3.79
C LEU A 121 9.80 -16.24 -3.61
N GLU A 122 9.87 -16.79 -2.39
CA GLU A 122 10.58 -18.05 -2.14
C GLU A 122 9.85 -19.23 -2.79
N LEU A 123 8.50 -19.23 -2.77
CA LEU A 123 7.69 -20.24 -3.45
C LEU A 123 7.94 -20.23 -4.96
N LEU A 124 8.01 -19.05 -5.59
CA LEU A 124 8.37 -18.93 -7.01
C LEU A 124 9.80 -19.41 -7.27
N ALA A 125 10.75 -19.03 -6.43
CA ALA A 125 12.14 -19.48 -6.57
C ALA A 125 12.21 -21.01 -6.49
N PHE A 126 11.45 -21.62 -5.57
CA PHE A 126 11.34 -23.06 -5.42
C PHE A 126 10.73 -23.73 -6.67
N LEU A 127 9.62 -23.19 -7.19
CA LEU A 127 9.00 -23.68 -8.44
C LEU A 127 9.97 -23.64 -9.62
N GLN A 128 10.77 -22.58 -9.72
CA GLN A 128 11.77 -22.41 -10.77
C GLN A 128 12.96 -23.35 -10.60
N GLU A 129 13.48 -23.51 -9.38
CA GLU A 129 14.61 -24.39 -9.07
C GLU A 129 14.27 -25.86 -9.33
N LYS A 130 13.04 -26.27 -8.96
CA LYS A 130 12.55 -27.63 -9.13
C LYS A 130 11.93 -27.91 -10.50
N LYS A 131 11.92 -26.93 -11.42
CA LYS A 131 11.26 -27.01 -12.75
C LYS A 131 9.79 -27.45 -12.67
N LEU A 132 9.09 -27.03 -11.61
CA LEU A 132 7.70 -27.41 -11.35
C LEU A 132 6.68 -26.54 -12.10
N LYS A 133 7.14 -25.60 -12.93
CA LYS A 133 6.26 -24.76 -13.76
C LYS A 133 5.40 -25.55 -14.75
N GLU A 134 5.91 -26.68 -15.24
CA GLU A 134 5.14 -27.56 -16.15
C GLU A 134 4.09 -28.39 -15.40
N VAL A 135 4.28 -28.61 -14.09
CA VAL A 135 3.39 -29.41 -13.25
C VAL A 135 2.29 -28.54 -12.63
N TYR A 136 2.63 -27.30 -12.27
CA TYR A 136 1.71 -26.35 -11.65
C TYR A 136 1.66 -25.02 -12.44
N PRO A 137 1.05 -25.03 -13.64
CA PRO A 137 1.00 -23.86 -14.51
C PRO A 137 0.17 -22.71 -13.91
N ASN A 138 -0.99 -22.98 -13.30
CA ASN A 138 -1.85 -21.93 -12.75
C ASN A 138 -1.20 -21.26 -11.53
N MET A 139 -0.54 -22.04 -10.68
CA MET A 139 0.26 -21.53 -9.57
C MET A 139 1.40 -20.63 -10.06
N ALA A 140 2.14 -21.08 -11.09
CA ALA A 140 3.24 -20.30 -11.63
C ALA A 140 2.76 -18.96 -12.20
N GLU A 141 1.70 -18.98 -13.00
CA GLU A 141 1.09 -17.79 -13.59
C GLU A 141 0.55 -16.83 -12.51
N CYS A 142 -0.12 -17.38 -11.49
CA CYS A 142 -0.64 -16.59 -10.38
C CYS A 142 0.47 -15.87 -9.60
N ILE A 143 1.60 -16.54 -9.35
CA ILE A 143 2.73 -15.93 -8.64
C ILE A 143 3.48 -14.94 -9.54
N GLU A 144 3.53 -15.18 -10.85
CA GLU A 144 4.10 -14.23 -11.83
C GLU A 144 3.27 -12.94 -11.92
N VAL A 145 1.94 -13.02 -11.89
CA VAL A 145 1.05 -11.86 -11.77
C VAL A 145 1.26 -11.12 -10.43
N PHE A 146 1.54 -11.85 -9.35
CA PHE A 146 1.80 -11.27 -8.03
C PHE A 146 3.16 -10.56 -7.93
N ARG A 147 4.19 -11.01 -8.66
CA ARG A 147 5.56 -10.49 -8.59
C ARG A 147 5.69 -8.97 -8.87
N PRO A 148 5.14 -8.40 -9.97
CA PRO A 148 5.21 -6.96 -10.22
C PRO A 148 4.49 -6.14 -9.14
N ASN A 149 3.43 -6.69 -8.54
CA ASN A 149 2.80 -6.09 -7.37
C ASN A 149 3.79 -6.05 -6.19
N GLN A 150 4.43 -7.16 -5.81
CA GLN A 150 5.44 -7.17 -4.73
C GLN A 150 6.64 -6.24 -4.98
N ASP A 151 7.12 -6.13 -6.21
CA ASP A 151 8.26 -5.26 -6.53
C ASP A 151 7.90 -3.77 -6.47
N ARG A 152 6.70 -3.39 -6.94
CA ARG A 152 6.16 -2.04 -6.69
C ARG A 152 6.05 -1.78 -5.19
N MET A 153 5.64 -2.78 -4.41
CA MET A 153 5.48 -2.67 -2.95
C MET A 153 6.83 -2.53 -2.23
N ARG A 154 7.86 -3.30 -2.61
CA ARG A 154 9.20 -3.26 -2.01
C ARG A 154 9.94 -1.97 -2.34
N ARG A 155 9.87 -1.49 -3.58
CA ARG A 155 10.47 -0.20 -3.98
C ARG A 155 9.84 0.96 -3.21
N ARG A 156 8.52 0.91 -2.98
CA ARG A 156 7.79 1.92 -2.20
C ARG A 156 8.08 1.82 -0.70
N ARG A 157 8.17 0.61 -0.11
CA ARG A 157 8.62 0.41 1.29
C ARG A 157 10.04 0.94 1.53
N GLY A 158 10.95 0.74 0.58
CA GLY A 158 12.30 1.31 0.64
C GLY A 158 12.32 2.85 0.53
N LEU A 159 11.33 3.45 -0.13
CA LEU A 159 11.15 4.90 -0.17
C LEU A 159 10.59 5.42 1.17
N VAL A 160 9.57 4.76 1.73
CA VAL A 160 8.99 5.11 3.04
C VAL A 160 10.01 4.98 4.17
N ARG A 161 10.84 3.92 4.17
CA ARG A 161 11.93 3.77 5.15
C ARG A 161 12.99 4.86 5.02
N ARG A 162 13.29 5.30 3.79
CA ARG A 162 14.22 6.42 3.56
C ARG A 162 13.63 7.75 4.00
N VAL A 163 12.35 8.00 3.73
CA VAL A 163 11.66 9.20 4.21
C VAL A 163 11.57 9.22 5.74
N ARG A 164 11.26 8.09 6.37
CA ARG A 164 11.28 7.95 7.84
C ARG A 164 12.67 8.18 8.44
N TYR A 165 13.71 7.58 7.84
CA TYR A 165 15.09 7.77 8.30
C TYR A 165 15.57 9.22 8.15
N LEU A 166 15.11 9.94 7.12
CA LEU A 166 15.42 11.35 6.95
C LEU A 166 14.69 12.21 7.99
N LEU A 167 13.41 11.93 8.27
CA LEU A 167 12.63 12.61 9.31
C LEU A 167 13.15 12.36 10.73
N GLU A 168 13.67 11.16 11.02
CA GLU A 168 14.25 10.81 12.34
C GLU A 168 15.68 11.35 12.52
N LYS A 169 16.36 11.79 11.46
CA LYS A 169 17.71 12.38 11.53
C LYS A 169 17.74 13.90 11.62
N ASP A 170 16.62 14.55 11.33
CA ASP A 170 16.47 16.01 11.39
C ASP A 170 15.84 16.49 12.72
N VAL A 171 15.86 15.65 13.78
CA VAL A 171 15.52 15.99 15.18
C VAL A 171 16.76 15.91 16.06
#